data_AF-A0A5P0YWJ0-F1
#
_entry.id   AF-A0A5P0YWJ0-F1
#
_cell.length_a   1.000
_cell.length_b   1.000
_cell.length_c   1.000
_cell.angle_alpha   90.00
_cell.angle_beta   90.00
_cell.angle_gamma   90.00
#
_symmetry.space_group_name_H-M   'P 1'
#
loop_
_entity.id
_entity.type
_entity.pdbx_description
1 polymer ?
#
loop_
_entity_poly.entity_id
_entity_poly.type
_entity_poly.pdbx_seq_one_letter_code
_entity_poly.pdbx_strand_id
1 'polypeptide(L)'
;MAFGLWWAATHPGHDGMDLGDIPLAQAFWSFGFCVLLLRISPQWDSLPGRLARYDKIVTLSNSRAVTIYLWHEMALVASIPLLDPLWKIPGVWPDHADLLTSLYPPLMFLLVWPLLALFIVAVGWAEDVAAKRRPRLWPTGAGKRARRE
;
A
#
# COMPACT_ATOMS: atom_id res chain seq x y z
N MET A 1 18.75 0.07 -11.97
CA MET A 1 18.87 0.62 -10.60
C MET A 1 20.09 1.52 -10.46
N ALA A 2 21.32 1.00 -10.40
CA ALA A 2 22.53 1.83 -10.19
C ALA A 2 22.68 2.97 -11.21
N PHE A 3 22.44 2.69 -12.50
CA PHE A 3 22.45 3.73 -13.54
C PHE A 3 21.42 4.84 -13.30
N GLY A 4 20.21 4.48 -12.86
CA GLY A 4 19.17 5.47 -12.57
C GLY A 4 19.54 6.40 -11.40
N LEU A 5 20.16 5.85 -10.35
CA LEU A 5 20.67 6.66 -9.23
C LEU A 5 21.84 7.57 -9.64
N TRP A 6 22.78 7.04 -10.43
CA TRP A 6 23.88 7.84 -10.96
C TRP A 6 23.37 8.98 -11.86
N TRP A 7 22.35 8.70 -12.68
CA TRP A 7 21.71 9.71 -13.51
C TRP A 7 21.04 10.80 -12.67
N ALA A 8 20.23 10.42 -11.68
CA ALA A 8 19.58 11.37 -10.78
C ALA A 8 20.59 12.27 -10.05
N ALA A 9 21.71 11.69 -9.59
CA ALA A 9 22.77 12.44 -8.90
C ALA A 9 23.50 13.45 -9.80
N THR A 10 23.55 13.21 -11.12
CA THR A 10 24.23 14.09 -12.09
C THR A 10 23.28 15.05 -12.80
N HIS A 11 21.98 14.75 -12.81
CA HIS A 11 20.93 15.53 -13.46
C HIS A 11 19.71 15.65 -12.52
N PRO A 12 19.84 16.41 -11.41
CA PRO A 12 18.75 16.57 -10.46
C PRO A 12 17.55 17.29 -11.10
N GLY A 13 16.35 16.92 -10.65
CA GLY A 13 15.09 17.55 -11.03
C GLY A 13 14.90 18.90 -10.34
N HIS A 14 13.71 19.49 -10.52
CA HIS A 14 13.37 20.75 -9.85
C HIS A 14 13.43 20.60 -8.33
N ASP A 15 12.88 19.50 -7.80
CA ASP A 15 12.88 19.18 -6.38
C ASP A 15 14.13 18.36 -5.95
N GLY A 16 15.19 18.40 -6.75
CA GLY A 16 16.48 17.78 -6.43
C GLY A 16 16.54 16.28 -6.75
N MET A 17 16.80 15.44 -5.74
CA MET A 17 16.94 13.97 -5.87
C MET A 17 15.58 13.24 -5.81
N ASP A 18 14.51 13.92 -6.22
CA ASP A 18 13.23 13.26 -6.43
C ASP A 18 13.27 12.49 -7.76
N LEU A 19 13.16 11.16 -7.70
CA LEU A 19 13.08 10.34 -8.91
C LEU A 19 11.81 10.63 -9.71
N GLY A 20 10.72 11.05 -9.04
CA GLY A 20 9.45 11.43 -9.66
C GLY A 20 9.61 12.52 -10.72
N ASP A 21 10.54 13.45 -10.47
CA ASP A 21 10.82 14.59 -11.34
C ASP A 21 11.80 14.29 -12.47
N ILE A 22 12.43 13.10 -12.47
CA ILE A 22 13.49 12.75 -13.41
C ILE A 22 13.07 11.48 -14.19
N PRO A 23 12.30 11.62 -15.30
CA PRO A 23 11.69 10.49 -16.00
C PRO A 23 12.69 9.40 -16.39
N LEU A 24 13.90 9.78 -16.81
CA LEU A 24 14.94 8.83 -17.22
C LEU A 24 15.50 8.04 -16.02
N ALA A 25 15.76 8.71 -14.90
CA ALA A 25 16.22 8.05 -13.68
C ALA A 25 15.15 7.09 -13.16
N GLN A 26 13.89 7.52 -13.12
CA GLN A 26 12.77 6.69 -12.71
C GLN A 26 12.61 5.45 -13.59
N ALA A 27 12.73 5.60 -14.91
CA ALA A 27 12.63 4.49 -15.85
C ALA A 27 13.72 3.43 -15.60
N PHE A 28 15.00 3.83 -15.51
CA PHE A 28 16.11 2.90 -15.28
C PHE A 28 16.16 2.33 -13.86
N TRP A 29 15.66 3.07 -12.88
CA TRP A 29 15.45 2.57 -11.54
C TRP A 29 14.41 1.45 -11.55
N SER A 30 13.19 1.75 -12.01
CA SER A 30 12.06 0.81 -12.09
C SER A 30 12.40 -0.41 -12.94
N PHE A 31 13.00 -0.21 -14.12
CA PHE A 31 13.42 -1.32 -14.99
C PHE A 31 14.39 -2.27 -14.28
N GLY A 32 15.45 -1.72 -13.66
CA GLY A 32 16.42 -2.57 -12.96
C GLY A 32 15.81 -3.26 -11.74
N PHE A 33 14.86 -2.63 -11.06
CA PHE A 33 14.15 -3.24 -9.94
C PHE A 33 13.28 -4.41 -10.43
N CYS A 34 12.53 -4.24 -11.52
CA CYS A 34 11.79 -5.31 -12.17
C CYS A 34 12.69 -6.47 -12.61
N VAL A 35 13.84 -6.18 -13.24
CA VAL A 35 14.84 -7.21 -13.62
C VAL A 35 15.36 -7.97 -12.40
N LEU A 36 15.65 -7.26 -11.31
CA LEU A 36 16.10 -7.88 -10.06
C LEU A 36 15.03 -8.82 -9.49
N LEU A 37 13.78 -8.37 -9.43
CA LEU A 37 12.66 -9.19 -8.95
C LEU A 37 12.44 -10.42 -9.83
N LEU A 38 12.48 -10.26 -11.16
CA LEU A 38 12.35 -11.37 -12.12
C LEU A 38 13.50 -12.38 -11.99
N ARG A 39 14.73 -11.91 -11.69
CA ARG A 39 15.88 -12.79 -11.51
C ARG A 39 15.80 -13.61 -10.21
N ILE A 40 15.31 -13.02 -9.12
CA ILE A 40 15.21 -13.72 -7.84
C ILE A 40 13.97 -14.61 -7.81
N SER A 41 12.85 -14.13 -8.38
CA SER A 41 11.53 -14.78 -8.48
C SER A 41 11.28 -15.91 -7.47
N PRO A 42 11.28 -15.61 -6.16
CA PRO A 42 11.12 -16.64 -5.16
C PRO A 42 9.67 -17.14 -5.19
N GLN A 43 9.48 -18.42 -5.49
CA GLN A 43 8.19 -19.09 -5.37
C GLN A 43 8.15 -19.85 -4.04
N TRP A 44 7.35 -19.35 -3.10
CA TRP A 44 7.16 -19.98 -1.80
C TRP A 44 5.71 -20.45 -1.67
N ASP A 45 5.52 -21.76 -1.48
CA ASP A 45 4.21 -22.32 -1.10
C ASP A 45 3.81 -21.93 0.34
N SER A 46 4.81 -21.66 1.19
CA SER A 46 4.64 -21.11 2.54
C SER A 46 5.89 -20.34 2.97
N LEU A 47 5.72 -19.27 3.74
CA LEU A 47 6.83 -18.43 4.20
C LEU A 47 7.73 -19.16 5.22
N PRO A 48 9.07 -19.13 5.06
CA PRO A 48 9.98 -19.87 5.93
C PRO A 48 10.18 -19.23 7.31
N GLY A 49 10.31 -20.07 8.34
CA GLY A 49 10.74 -19.67 9.68
C GLY A 49 9.88 -18.58 10.32
N ARG A 50 10.52 -17.48 10.77
CA ARG A 50 9.83 -16.36 11.43
C ARG A 50 8.88 -15.61 10.49
N LEU A 51 9.01 -15.74 9.17
CA LEU A 51 8.14 -15.06 8.21
C LEU A 51 6.75 -15.71 8.14
N ALA A 52 6.60 -16.97 8.55
CA ALA A 52 5.30 -17.67 8.57
C ALA A 52 4.21 -16.93 9.37
N ARG A 53 4.58 -16.09 10.35
CA ARG A 53 3.62 -15.26 11.09
C ARG A 53 2.86 -14.26 10.22
N TYR A 54 3.44 -13.87 9.08
CA TYR A 54 2.88 -12.91 8.14
C TYR A 54 2.10 -13.57 7.01
N ASP A 55 2.02 -14.90 6.97
CA ASP A 55 1.39 -15.67 5.90
C ASP A 55 -0.07 -15.26 5.66
N LYS A 56 -0.82 -14.97 6.74
CA LYS A 56 -2.20 -14.48 6.65
C LYS A 56 -2.30 -13.10 6.00
N ILE A 57 -1.40 -12.18 6.35
CA ILE A 57 -1.37 -10.81 5.83
C ILE A 57 -0.97 -10.85 4.37
N VAL A 58 0.09 -11.59 4.03
CA VAL A 58 0.55 -11.76 2.65
C VAL A 58 -0.52 -12.43 1.79
N THR A 59 -1.20 -13.46 2.30
CA THR A 59 -2.31 -14.13 1.60
C THR A 59 -3.45 -13.16 1.32
N LEU A 60 -3.86 -12.39 2.33
CA LEU A 60 -4.90 -11.36 2.18
C LEU A 60 -4.49 -10.34 1.12
N SER A 61 -3.31 -9.74 1.25
CA SER A 61 -2.81 -8.73 0.33
C SER A 61 -2.71 -9.25 -1.10
N ASN A 62 -2.19 -10.47 -1.30
CA ASN A 62 -2.07 -11.07 -2.63
C ASN A 62 -3.45 -11.37 -3.25
N SER A 63 -4.40 -11.86 -2.45
CA SER A 63 -5.76 -12.15 -2.91
C SER A 63 -6.61 -10.89 -3.14
N ARG A 64 -6.14 -9.73 -2.68
CA ARG A 64 -6.82 -8.43 -2.78
C ARG A 64 -5.91 -7.37 -3.41
N ALA A 65 -4.96 -7.81 -4.23
CA ALA A 65 -3.91 -6.94 -4.74
C ALA A 65 -4.49 -5.84 -5.63
N VAL A 66 -5.47 -6.18 -6.49
CA VAL A 66 -6.10 -5.21 -7.39
C VAL A 66 -6.95 -4.23 -6.60
N THR A 67 -7.72 -4.70 -5.63
CA THR A 67 -8.52 -3.82 -4.75
C THR A 67 -7.60 -2.88 -3.97
N ILE A 68 -6.54 -3.39 -3.37
CA ILE A 68 -5.59 -2.55 -2.63
C ILE A 68 -4.98 -1.50 -3.56
N TYR A 69 -4.52 -1.90 -4.75
CA TYR A 69 -3.91 -0.99 -5.71
C TYR A 69 -4.87 0.10 -6.18
N LEU A 70 -6.11 -0.25 -6.55
CA LEU A 70 -7.06 0.74 -7.08
C LEU A 70 -7.61 1.67 -5.99
N TRP A 71 -7.80 1.17 -4.77
CA TRP A 71 -8.55 1.89 -3.75
C TRP A 71 -7.68 2.59 -2.71
N HIS A 72 -6.37 2.33 -2.64
CA HIS A 72 -5.50 3.00 -1.65
C HIS A 72 -5.45 4.53 -1.86
N GLU A 73 -5.37 5.01 -3.10
CA GLU A 73 -5.36 6.44 -3.39
C GLU A 73 -6.71 7.09 -3.05
N MET A 74 -7.82 6.39 -3.35
CA MET A 74 -9.15 6.84 -2.93
C MET A 74 -9.29 6.86 -1.41
N ALA A 75 -8.70 5.91 -0.68
CA ALA A 75 -8.65 5.92 0.78
C ALA A 75 -7.84 7.10 1.32
N LEU A 76 -6.72 7.46 0.68
CA LEU A 76 -5.94 8.65 1.00
C LEU A 76 -6.78 9.93 0.79
N VAL A 77 -7.43 10.08 -0.37
CA VAL A 77 -8.28 11.24 -0.65
C VAL A 77 -9.46 11.31 0.33
N ALA A 78 -10.08 10.16 0.63
CA ALA A 78 -11.20 10.09 1.58
C ALA A 78 -10.79 10.42 3.03
N SER A 79 -9.50 10.30 3.38
CA SER A 79 -9.02 10.70 4.70
C SER A 79 -9.09 12.21 4.93
N ILE A 80 -9.02 13.03 3.86
CA ILE A 80 -9.10 14.50 3.92
C ILE A 80 -10.44 14.96 4.53
N PRO A 81 -11.62 14.69 3.94
CA PRO A 81 -12.89 15.14 4.51
C PRO A 81 -13.20 14.51 5.89
N LEU A 82 -12.53 13.43 6.27
CA LEU A 82 -12.66 12.81 7.59
C LEU A 82 -11.80 13.50 8.66
N LEU A 83 -10.65 14.05 8.28
CA LEU A 83 -9.73 14.75 9.19
C LEU A 83 -9.92 16.26 9.21
N ASP A 84 -10.41 16.86 8.12
CA ASP A 84 -10.68 18.29 8.03
C ASP A 84 -11.56 18.86 9.16
N PRO A 85 -12.57 18.13 9.68
CA PRO A 85 -13.34 18.60 10.84
C PRO A 85 -12.50 18.89 12.10
N LEU A 86 -11.30 18.31 12.23
CA LEU A 86 -10.40 18.58 13.36
C LEU A 86 -10.00 20.07 13.42
N TRP A 87 -9.90 20.75 12.28
CA TRP A 87 -9.62 22.19 12.21
C TRP A 87 -10.74 23.06 12.78
N LYS A 88 -11.96 22.53 12.88
CA LYS A 88 -13.14 23.25 13.38
C LYS A 88 -13.34 23.10 14.90
N ILE A 89 -12.50 22.31 15.56
CA ILE A 89 -12.59 22.12 17.02
C ILE A 89 -12.19 23.44 17.71
N PRO A 90 -13.01 23.97 18.64
CA PRO A 90 -12.67 25.18 19.40
C PRO A 90 -11.32 25.01 20.12
N GLY A 91 -10.41 25.99 19.94
CA GLY A 91 -9.07 25.98 20.54
C GLY A 91 -7.99 25.30 19.69
N VAL A 92 -8.33 24.69 18.55
CA VAL A 92 -7.32 24.19 17.60
C VAL A 92 -6.75 25.32 16.76
N TRP A 93 -7.62 26.13 16.15
CA TRP A 93 -7.20 27.31 15.43
C TRP A 93 -7.38 28.56 16.31
N PRO A 94 -6.36 29.44 16.45
CA PRO A 94 -5.00 29.34 15.91
C PRO A 94 -4.02 28.60 16.86
N ASP A 95 -4.38 28.43 18.13
CA ASP A 95 -3.44 28.11 19.22
C ASP A 95 -2.69 26.76 19.08
N HIS A 96 -3.28 25.78 18.40
CA HIS A 96 -2.71 24.45 18.17
C HIS A 96 -2.61 24.09 16.68
N ALA A 97 -2.62 25.07 15.79
CA ALA A 97 -2.58 24.85 14.35
C ALA A 97 -1.30 24.12 13.91
N ASP A 98 -0.15 24.45 14.50
CA ASP A 98 1.13 23.81 14.19
C ASP A 98 1.16 22.33 14.61
N LEU A 99 0.55 22.01 15.76
CA LEU A 99 0.42 20.64 16.26
C LEU A 99 -0.44 19.83 15.30
N LEU A 100 -1.61 20.34 14.90
CA LEU A 100 -2.49 19.64 13.98
C LEU A 100 -1.85 19.49 12.60
N THR A 101 -1.15 20.52 12.10
CA THR A 101 -0.39 20.44 10.83
C THR A 101 0.63 19.32 10.85
N SER A 102 1.39 19.19 11.95
CA SER A 102 2.41 18.14 12.11
C SER A 102 1.81 16.74 12.25
N LEU A 103 0.64 16.63 12.90
CA LEU A 103 -0.08 15.37 13.08
C LEU A 103 -0.91 14.96 11.85
N TYR A 104 -1.19 15.88 10.92
CA TYR A 104 -2.08 15.61 9.80
C TYR A 104 -1.57 14.46 8.90
N PRO A 105 -0.30 14.44 8.42
CA PRO A 105 0.21 13.31 7.63
C PRO A 105 0.18 11.95 8.34
N PRO A 106 0.65 11.79 9.60
CA PRO A 106 0.55 10.50 10.27
C PRO A 106 -0.90 10.09 10.57
N LEU A 107 -1.82 11.04 10.83
CA LEU A 107 -3.24 10.75 10.98
C LEU A 107 -3.84 10.23 9.66
N MET A 108 -3.54 10.86 8.52
CA MET A 108 -3.95 10.36 7.20
C MET A 108 -3.42 8.93 6.98
N PHE A 109 -2.13 8.71 7.22
CA PHE A 109 -1.50 7.38 7.06
C PHE A 109 -2.20 6.32 7.92
N LEU A 110 -2.51 6.61 9.18
CA LEU A 110 -3.22 5.69 10.06
C LEU A 110 -4.65 5.44 9.61
N LEU A 111 -5.35 6.48 9.12
CA LEU A 111 -6.74 6.40 8.68
C LEU A 111 -6.93 5.64 7.36
N VAL A 112 -5.91 5.60 6.50
CA VAL A 112 -5.94 4.83 5.24
C VAL A 112 -6.18 3.35 5.47
N TRP A 113 -5.57 2.74 6.50
CA TRP A 113 -5.67 1.30 6.74
C TRP A 113 -7.11 0.81 7.04
N PRO A 114 -7.88 1.41 7.95
CA PRO A 114 -9.27 1.03 8.16
C PRO A 114 -10.16 1.34 6.95
N LEU A 115 -9.91 2.44 6.23
CA LEU A 115 -10.61 2.74 4.98
C LEU A 115 -10.34 1.67 3.91
N LEU A 116 -9.09 1.24 3.78
CA LEU A 116 -8.71 0.17 2.86
C LEU A 116 -9.33 -1.17 3.27
N ALA A 117 -9.39 -1.47 4.57
CA ALA A 117 -10.11 -2.64 5.07
C ALA A 117 -11.60 -2.58 4.72
N LEU A 118 -12.23 -1.40 4.81
CA LEU A 118 -13.61 -1.18 4.39
C LEU A 118 -13.78 -1.47 2.89
N PHE A 119 -12.88 -0.96 2.03
CA PHE A 119 -12.90 -1.26 0.60
C PHE A 119 -12.72 -2.75 0.31
N ILE A 120 -11.81 -3.44 1.01
CA ILE A 120 -11.62 -4.89 0.87
C ILE A 120 -12.93 -5.65 1.16
N VAL A 121 -13.65 -5.28 2.22
CA VAL A 121 -14.92 -5.92 2.55
C VAL A 121 -16.02 -5.54 1.56
N ALA A 122 -16.10 -4.28 1.15
CA ALA A 122 -17.17 -3.76 0.31
C ALA A 122 -17.09 -4.23 -1.15
N VAL A 123 -15.89 -4.26 -1.72
CA VAL A 123 -15.69 -4.52 -3.17
C VAL A 123 -14.67 -5.62 -3.46
N GLY A 124 -13.88 -6.06 -2.48
CA GLY A 124 -12.82 -7.06 -2.70
C GLY A 124 -13.32 -8.44 -3.11
N TRP A 125 -14.60 -8.74 -2.91
CA TRP A 125 -15.24 -9.95 -3.42
C TRP A 125 -15.33 -9.99 -4.95
N ALA A 126 -15.26 -8.84 -5.63
CA ALA A 126 -15.28 -8.77 -7.09
C ALA A 126 -14.08 -9.47 -7.73
N GLU A 127 -12.92 -9.46 -7.06
CA GLU A 127 -11.74 -10.21 -7.51
C GLU A 127 -11.98 -11.72 -7.49
N ASP A 128 -12.70 -12.24 -6.49
CA ASP A 128 -13.04 -13.66 -6.43
C ASP A 128 -14.00 -14.06 -7.55
N VAL A 129 -14.98 -13.20 -7.86
CA VAL A 129 -15.93 -13.40 -8.97
C VAL A 129 -15.19 -13.38 -10.31
N ALA A 130 -14.31 -12.41 -10.53
CA ALA A 130 -13.47 -12.35 -11.73
C ALA A 130 -12.58 -13.60 -11.87
N ALA A 131 -12.11 -14.15 -10.75
CA ALA A 131 -11.32 -15.38 -10.71
C ALA A 131 -12.16 -16.68 -10.72
N LYS A 132 -13.49 -16.61 -10.88
CA LYS A 132 -14.43 -17.76 -10.82
C LYS A 132 -14.33 -18.57 -9.52
N ARG A 133 -14.06 -17.90 -8.40
CA ARG A 133 -13.98 -18.48 -7.04
C ARG A 133 -15.21 -18.06 -6.23
N ARG A 134 -15.47 -18.77 -5.12
CA ARG A 134 -16.52 -18.36 -4.17
C ARG A 134 -16.14 -17.02 -3.53
N PRO A 135 -17.03 -16.00 -3.52
CA PRO A 135 -16.79 -14.72 -2.87
C PRO A 135 -16.40 -14.88 -1.39
N ARG A 136 -15.33 -14.23 -0.98
CA ARG A 136 -14.86 -14.16 0.41
C ARG A 136 -14.68 -12.71 0.80
N LEU A 137 -15.15 -12.32 1.99
CA LEU A 137 -14.92 -10.97 2.48
C LEU A 137 -13.48 -10.80 3.02
N TRP A 138 -12.90 -11.85 3.59
CA TRP A 138 -11.60 -11.79 4.26
C TRP A 138 -10.75 -13.06 4.10
N PRO A 139 -10.06 -13.23 2.95
CA PRO A 139 -9.29 -14.44 2.65
C PRO A 139 -7.93 -14.51 3.39
N THR A 140 -7.93 -15.04 4.62
CA THR A 140 -6.71 -15.23 5.45
C THR A 140 -6.20 -16.68 5.54
N GLY A 141 -6.50 -17.53 4.55
CA GLY A 141 -5.85 -18.83 4.37
C GLY A 141 -6.18 -19.95 5.39
N ALA A 142 -7.06 -19.73 6.38
CA ALA A 142 -7.27 -20.66 7.51
C ALA A 142 -7.98 -22.01 7.18
N GLY A 143 -8.13 -22.40 5.91
CA GLY A 143 -9.00 -23.50 5.48
C GLY A 143 -8.34 -24.83 5.10
N LYS A 144 -7.04 -25.05 5.36
CA LYS A 144 -6.32 -26.29 4.94
C LYS A 144 -5.94 -27.25 6.07
N ARG A 145 -6.45 -27.09 7.29
CA ARG A 145 -6.11 -27.99 8.42
C ARG A 145 -7.20 -29.00 8.84
N ALA A 146 -8.38 -29.00 8.20
CA ALA A 146 -9.51 -29.83 8.62
C ALA A 146 -9.84 -30.99 7.65
N ARG A 147 -8.86 -31.57 6.96
CA ARG A 147 -9.09 -32.77 6.11
C ARG A 147 -7.93 -33.75 6.12
N ARG A 148 -7.54 -34.15 7.34
CA ARG A 148 -6.78 -35.37 7.62
C ARG A 148 -7.31 -35.93 8.94
N GLU A 149 -8.48 -36.55 8.88
CA GLU A 149 -8.92 -37.62 9.76
C GLU A 149 -9.47 -38.74 8.86
#